data_AF-A0A066XAL0-F1
#
_entry.id   AF-A0A066XAL0-F1
#
_cell.length_a   1.000
_cell.length_b   1.000
_cell.length_c   1.000
_cell.angle_alpha   90.00
_cell.angle_beta   90.00
_cell.angle_gamma   90.00
#
_symmetry.space_group_name_H-M   'P 1'
#
loop_
_entity.id
_entity.type
_entity.pdbx_description
1 polymer ?
#
loop_
_entity_poly.entity_id
_entity_poly.type
_entity_poly.pdbx_seq_one_letter_code
_entity_poly.pdbx_strand_id
1 'polypeptide(L)'
;MPKSGFVVWLRDITQAYTQSATPLNRTILARLPEQIRHRYLKGTIMQVIKPLYGIAEAGTHWWATYSRHHRENLEMDTSTFDPCLLISTAENPNFGIVGMQTDDTIGLSDESFSAREVEELAKATFTAKEKQILSIDNPLAFNGGIVTLTADGKMILKQKG
;
A
#
# COMPACT_ATOMS: atom_id res chain seq x y z
N MET A 1 -6.38 33.28 -6.18
CA MET A 1 -5.74 32.16 -6.92
C MET A 1 -6.43 30.89 -6.42
N PRO A 2 -7.20 30.15 -7.23
CA PRO A 2 -7.82 28.94 -6.73
C PRO A 2 -6.72 27.90 -6.52
N LYS A 3 -6.41 27.58 -5.26
CA LYS A 3 -5.58 26.42 -4.93
C LYS A 3 -6.35 25.20 -5.45
N SER A 4 -5.73 24.41 -6.31
CA SER A 4 -6.26 23.09 -6.66
C SER A 4 -6.27 22.27 -5.37
N GLY A 5 -7.42 22.16 -4.71
CA GLY A 5 -7.52 21.67 -3.33
C GLY A 5 -7.33 20.16 -3.18
N PHE A 6 -7.22 19.43 -4.29
CA PHE A 6 -7.08 17.97 -4.29
C PHE A 6 -5.84 17.53 -5.07
N VAL A 7 -5.20 16.48 -4.57
CA VAL A 7 -4.00 15.85 -5.12
C VAL A 7 -4.28 14.38 -5.39
N VAL A 8 -3.78 13.89 -6.53
CA VAL A 8 -3.71 12.45 -6.80
C VAL A 8 -2.32 11.98 -6.43
N TRP A 9 -2.22 10.88 -5.71
CA TRP A 9 -0.95 10.37 -5.20
C TRP A 9 -0.89 8.85 -5.24
N LEU A 10 0.34 8.33 -5.21
CA LEU A 10 0.63 6.91 -5.15
C LEU A 10 1.55 6.60 -3.98
N ARG A 11 1.24 5.48 -3.32
CA ARG A 11 2.02 4.89 -2.24
C ARG A 11 2.36 3.44 -2.62
N ASP A 12 3.62 3.08 -2.41
CA ASP A 12 4.16 1.72 -2.64
C ASP A 12 4.83 1.26 -1.34
N ILE A 13 4.27 0.22 -0.72
CA ILE A 13 4.75 -0.36 0.52
C ILE A 13 5.82 -1.42 0.26
N THR A 14 7.04 -1.13 0.71
CA THR A 14 8.19 -2.01 0.51
C THR A 14 8.04 -3.30 1.33
N GLN A 15 8.10 -4.46 0.68
CA GLN A 15 7.95 -5.76 1.36
C GLN A 15 6.65 -5.88 2.19
N ALA A 16 5.53 -5.35 1.69
CA ALA A 16 4.23 -5.32 2.37
C ALA A 16 3.91 -6.55 3.24
N TYR A 17 4.03 -7.77 2.70
CA TYR A 17 3.64 -8.97 3.42
C TYR A 17 4.43 -9.21 4.71
N THR A 18 5.73 -8.88 4.75
CA THR A 18 6.55 -9.07 5.97
C THR A 18 6.12 -8.14 7.10
N GLN A 19 5.47 -7.03 6.76
CA GLN A 19 4.98 -6.00 7.67
C GLN A 19 3.59 -6.32 8.23
N SER A 20 2.99 -7.45 7.85
CA SER A 20 1.71 -7.90 8.40
C SER A 20 1.76 -8.06 9.93
N ALA A 21 0.72 -7.61 10.61
CA ALA A 21 0.63 -7.66 12.07
C ALA A 21 0.47 -9.09 12.62
N THR A 22 -0.12 -9.99 11.82
CA THR A 22 -0.45 -11.36 12.24
C THR A 22 0.58 -12.39 11.75
N PRO A 23 0.79 -13.49 12.51
CA PRO A 23 1.60 -14.62 12.05
C PRO A 23 0.84 -15.49 11.05
N LEU A 24 1.56 -16.35 10.33
CA LEU A 24 0.98 -17.37 9.44
C LEU A 24 0.08 -18.34 10.21
N ASN A 25 -1.02 -18.83 9.61
CA ASN A 25 -1.92 -19.77 10.29
C ASN A 25 -1.36 -21.19 10.37
N ARG A 26 -0.32 -21.50 9.57
CA ARG A 26 0.32 -22.81 9.54
C ARG A 26 1.83 -22.70 9.61
N THR A 27 2.46 -23.73 10.16
CA THR A 27 3.91 -23.87 10.14
C THR A 27 4.38 -24.13 8.71
N ILE A 28 5.21 -23.23 8.18
CA ILE A 28 5.85 -23.39 6.89
C ILE A 28 7.34 -23.57 7.12
N LEU A 29 7.88 -24.70 6.64
CA LEU A 29 9.29 -25.02 6.72
C LEU A 29 9.93 -24.85 5.33
N ALA A 30 11.09 -24.22 5.30
CA ALA A 30 11.86 -24.00 4.08
C ALA A 30 13.27 -24.56 4.23
N ARG A 31 13.85 -25.02 3.12
CA ARG A 31 15.28 -25.35 3.08
C ARG A 31 16.09 -24.06 3.06
N LEU A 32 17.28 -24.10 3.66
CA LEU A 32 18.23 -23.00 3.54
C LEU A 32 18.58 -22.74 2.07
N PRO A 33 18.56 -21.47 1.62
CA PRO A 33 19.11 -21.06 0.34
C PRO A 33 20.56 -21.54 0.21
N GLU A 34 20.93 -21.94 -1.00
CA GLU A 34 22.27 -22.48 -1.28
C GLU A 34 23.38 -21.51 -0.85
N GLN A 35 23.12 -20.21 -1.00
CA GLN A 35 24.03 -19.12 -0.67
C GLN A 35 24.41 -19.08 0.82
N ILE A 36 23.53 -19.53 1.72
CA ILE A 36 23.80 -19.50 3.18
C ILE A 36 23.96 -20.87 3.80
N ARG A 37 23.63 -21.95 3.08
CA ARG A 37 23.63 -23.32 3.61
C ARG A 37 24.95 -23.73 4.27
N HIS A 38 26.08 -23.28 3.73
CA HIS A 38 27.42 -23.58 4.26
C HIS A 38 27.69 -22.96 5.65
N ARG A 39 26.89 -21.98 6.07
CA ARG A 39 27.01 -21.32 7.38
C ARG A 39 26.32 -22.06 8.51
N TYR A 40 25.59 -23.13 8.18
CA TYR A 40 24.76 -23.87 9.13
C TYR A 40 25.08 -25.37 9.07
N LEU A 41 24.72 -26.08 10.13
CA LEU A 41 24.90 -27.52 10.20
C LEU A 41 24.08 -28.23 9.12
N LYS A 42 24.58 -29.36 8.66
CA LYS A 42 23.87 -30.20 7.70
C LYS A 42 22.54 -30.64 8.31
N GLY A 43 21.46 -30.44 7.56
CA GLY A 43 20.10 -30.78 8.00
C GLY A 43 19.33 -29.62 8.66
N THR A 44 19.95 -28.44 8.83
CA THR A 44 19.22 -27.25 9.29
C THR A 44 18.12 -26.87 8.29
N ILE A 45 16.93 -26.61 8.84
CA ILE A 45 15.75 -26.09 8.14
C ILE A 45 15.34 -24.75 8.76
N MET A 46 14.65 -23.92 7.98
CA MET A 46 14.09 -22.65 8.45
C MET A 46 12.60 -22.79 8.67
N GLN A 47 12.08 -22.13 9.69
CA GLN A 47 10.65 -21.87 9.82
C GLN A 47 10.35 -20.45 9.35
N VAL A 48 9.38 -20.30 8.46
CA VAL A 48 8.88 -18.99 8.05
C VAL A 48 7.93 -18.48 9.11
N ILE A 49 8.22 -17.29 9.68
CA ILE A 49 7.48 -16.72 10.80
C ILE A 49 6.44 -15.69 10.34
N LYS A 50 6.84 -14.82 9.40
CA LYS A 50 5.99 -13.75 8.85
C LYS A 50 5.48 -14.10 7.45
N PRO A 51 4.38 -13.50 7.01
CA PRO A 51 3.92 -13.67 5.64
C PRO A 51 4.96 -13.23 4.60
N LEU A 52 5.04 -13.97 3.50
CA LEU A 52 5.99 -13.76 2.40
C LEU A 52 5.31 -13.94 1.04
N TYR A 53 5.90 -13.32 0.01
CA TYR A 53 5.46 -13.52 -1.37
C TYR A 53 5.52 -15.01 -1.75
N GLY A 54 4.49 -15.48 -2.44
CA GLY A 54 4.32 -16.89 -2.80
C GLY A 54 3.60 -17.74 -1.75
N ILE A 55 3.35 -17.22 -0.54
CA ILE A 55 2.50 -17.88 0.45
C ILE A 55 1.04 -17.48 0.23
N ALA A 56 0.16 -18.45 0.01
CA ALA A 56 -1.24 -18.23 -0.34
C ALA A 56 -2.02 -17.34 0.65
N GLU A 57 -1.73 -17.43 1.95
CA GLU A 57 -2.41 -16.63 2.98
C GLU A 57 -1.81 -15.23 3.19
N ALA A 58 -0.65 -14.92 2.58
CA ALA A 58 0.08 -13.70 2.90
C ALA A 58 -0.68 -12.42 2.52
N GLY A 59 -1.37 -12.44 1.37
CA GLY A 59 -2.21 -11.34 0.94
C GLY A 59 -3.32 -11.03 1.94
N THR A 60 -3.93 -12.05 2.55
CA THR A 60 -5.00 -11.87 3.56
C THR A 60 -4.47 -11.24 4.84
N HIS A 61 -3.31 -11.67 5.32
CA HIS A 61 -2.67 -11.08 6.50
C HIS A 61 -2.31 -9.61 6.28
N TRP A 62 -1.79 -9.30 5.09
CA TRP A 62 -1.46 -7.93 4.72
C TRP A 62 -2.71 -7.07 4.55
N TRP A 63 -3.71 -7.56 3.82
CA TRP A 63 -5.01 -6.91 3.66
C TRP A 63 -5.61 -6.53 5.01
N ALA A 64 -5.70 -7.48 5.95
CA ALA A 64 -6.26 -7.23 7.27
C ALA A 64 -5.44 -6.22 8.10
N THR A 65 -4.14 -6.08 7.83
CA THR A 65 -3.26 -5.11 8.50
C THR A 65 -3.44 -3.73 7.91
N TYR A 66 -3.32 -3.61 6.59
CA TYR A 66 -3.26 -2.32 5.90
C TYR A 66 -4.65 -1.70 5.70
N SER A 67 -5.70 -2.50 5.52
CA SER A 67 -7.07 -2.00 5.49
C SER A 67 -7.49 -1.48 6.87
N ARG A 68 -7.12 -2.18 7.95
CA ARG A 68 -7.36 -1.72 9.33
C ARG A 68 -6.67 -0.38 9.56
N HIS A 69 -5.42 -0.25 9.14
CA HIS A 69 -4.70 1.01 9.26
C HIS A 69 -5.47 2.18 8.61
N HIS A 70 -5.93 2.04 7.36
CA HIS A 70 -6.71 3.09 6.71
C HIS A 70 -8.03 3.37 7.45
N ARG A 71 -8.72 2.32 7.91
CA ARG A 71 -10.02 2.49 8.57
C ARG A 71 -9.91 3.16 9.94
N GLU A 72 -8.96 2.71 10.75
CA GLU A 72 -8.84 3.13 12.15
C GLU A 72 -7.93 4.36 12.32
N ASN A 73 -6.81 4.45 11.60
CA ASN A 73 -5.86 5.56 11.75
C ASN A 73 -6.18 6.74 10.82
N LEU A 74 -6.68 6.45 9.62
CA LEU A 74 -7.04 7.48 8.64
C LEU A 74 -8.53 7.79 8.60
N GLU A 75 -9.32 7.20 9.50
CA GLU A 75 -10.78 7.44 9.61
C GLU A 75 -11.45 7.33 8.24
N MET A 76 -11.41 6.12 7.70
CA MET A 76 -12.02 5.78 6.42
C MET A 76 -12.98 4.60 6.57
N ASP A 77 -13.97 4.56 5.70
CA ASP A 77 -14.85 3.40 5.50
C ASP A 77 -14.67 2.81 4.12
N THR A 78 -14.96 1.51 3.99
CA THR A 78 -15.00 0.84 2.70
C THR A 78 -16.25 1.24 1.93
N SER A 79 -16.13 1.42 0.62
CA SER A 79 -17.27 1.54 -0.28
C SER A 79 -18.20 0.33 -0.15
N THR A 80 -19.49 0.53 -0.41
CA THR A 80 -20.51 -0.51 -0.32
C THR A 80 -20.30 -1.65 -1.31
N PHE A 81 -19.67 -1.39 -2.46
CA PHE A 81 -19.53 -2.36 -3.55
C PHE A 81 -18.13 -2.96 -3.67
N ASP A 82 -17.10 -2.24 -3.24
CA ASP A 82 -15.71 -2.67 -3.35
C ASP A 82 -14.98 -2.42 -2.02
N PRO A 83 -14.58 -3.47 -1.28
CA PRO A 83 -13.86 -3.31 -0.03
C PRO A 83 -12.48 -2.68 -0.20
N CYS A 84 -11.89 -2.74 -1.40
CA CYS A 84 -10.59 -2.13 -1.73
C CYS A 84 -10.68 -0.65 -2.07
N LEU A 85 -11.89 -0.09 -2.18
CA LEU A 85 -12.11 1.34 -2.34
C LEU A 85 -12.56 1.92 -1.00
N LEU A 86 -11.78 2.85 -0.44
CA LEU A 86 -12.05 3.50 0.83
C LEU A 86 -12.34 4.98 0.64
N ILE A 87 -13.22 5.51 1.48
CA ILE A 87 -13.64 6.92 1.48
C ILE A 87 -13.58 7.43 2.92
N SER A 88 -13.07 8.64 3.13
CA SER A 88 -13.05 9.31 4.43
C SER A 88 -14.45 9.32 5.06
N THR A 89 -14.57 9.03 6.36
CA THR A 89 -15.86 9.02 7.05
C THR A 89 -16.46 10.42 7.19
N ALA A 90 -17.72 10.52 7.60
CA ALA A 90 -18.39 11.81 7.81
C ALA A 90 -17.78 12.63 8.95
N GLU A 91 -17.11 11.97 9.90
CA GLU A 91 -16.43 12.57 11.04
C GLU A 91 -15.02 13.05 10.71
N ASN A 92 -14.43 12.56 9.61
CA ASN A 92 -13.11 12.97 9.18
C ASN A 92 -13.20 14.37 8.53
N PRO A 93 -12.51 15.39 9.08
CA PRO A 93 -12.56 16.74 8.53
C PRO A 93 -11.83 16.87 7.19
N ASN A 94 -11.02 15.88 6.83
CA ASN A 94 -10.24 15.87 5.59
C ASN A 94 -10.82 14.85 4.60
N PHE A 95 -10.86 15.24 3.33
CA PHE A 95 -11.36 14.40 2.26
C PHE A 95 -10.29 13.46 1.71
N GLY A 96 -10.63 12.18 1.59
CA GLY A 96 -9.80 11.18 0.92
C GLY A 96 -10.61 10.06 0.28
N ILE A 97 -10.23 9.68 -0.93
CA ILE A 97 -10.66 8.46 -1.61
C ILE A 97 -9.39 7.66 -1.91
N VAL A 98 -9.36 6.40 -1.51
CA VAL A 98 -8.18 5.55 -1.61
C VAL A 98 -8.54 4.20 -2.23
N GLY A 99 -7.90 3.85 -3.34
CA GLY A 99 -7.94 2.52 -3.93
C GLY A 99 -6.71 1.72 -3.50
N MET A 100 -6.94 0.63 -2.78
CA MET A 100 -5.89 -0.27 -2.31
C MET A 100 -5.69 -1.44 -3.27
N GLN A 101 -4.44 -1.78 -3.56
CA GLN A 101 -4.10 -2.98 -4.30
C GLN A 101 -2.77 -3.56 -3.79
N THR A 102 -2.85 -4.65 -3.01
CA THR A 102 -1.65 -5.30 -2.43
C THR A 102 -0.75 -4.29 -1.70
N ASP A 103 0.46 -4.07 -2.20
CA ASP A 103 1.48 -3.13 -1.76
C ASP A 103 1.31 -1.71 -2.35
N ASP A 104 0.59 -1.57 -3.46
CA ASP A 104 0.31 -0.29 -4.09
C ASP A 104 -0.99 0.33 -3.57
N THR A 105 -1.05 1.65 -3.55
CA THR A 105 -2.25 2.42 -3.21
C THR A 105 -2.28 3.69 -4.01
N ILE A 106 -3.43 3.98 -4.62
CA ILE A 106 -3.70 5.23 -5.33
C ILE A 106 -4.75 6.04 -4.57
N GLY A 107 -4.48 7.31 -4.32
CA GLY A 107 -5.37 8.19 -3.57
C GLY A 107 -5.71 9.46 -4.33
N LEU A 108 -6.93 9.94 -4.14
CA LEU A 108 -7.35 11.31 -4.42
C LEU A 108 -7.76 11.93 -3.09
N SER A 109 -7.09 12.98 -2.66
CA SER A 109 -7.37 13.57 -1.35
C SER A 109 -7.07 15.06 -1.33
N ASP A 110 -7.52 15.75 -0.29
CA ASP A 110 -6.96 17.07 -0.01
C ASP A 110 -5.51 16.97 0.53
N GLU A 111 -4.85 18.12 0.62
CA GLU A 111 -3.46 18.20 1.12
C GLU A 111 -3.35 17.74 2.59
N SER A 112 -4.35 18.05 3.42
CA SER A 112 -4.38 17.72 4.84
C SER A 112 -4.46 16.22 5.07
N PHE A 113 -5.33 15.52 4.34
CA PHE A 113 -5.43 14.06 4.36
C PHE A 113 -4.14 13.43 3.83
N SER A 114 -3.58 13.96 2.73
CA SER A 114 -2.33 13.45 2.18
C SER A 114 -1.18 13.57 3.18
N ALA A 115 -1.08 14.67 3.93
CA ALA A 115 -0.10 14.83 4.99
C ALA A 115 -0.33 13.84 6.15
N ARG A 116 -1.58 13.72 6.62
CA ARG A 116 -1.98 12.77 7.68
C ARG A 116 -1.62 11.32 7.31
N GLU A 117 -1.81 10.91 6.06
CA GLU A 117 -1.41 9.57 5.60
C GLU A 117 0.08 9.33 5.82
N VAL A 118 0.96 10.30 5.54
CA VAL A 118 2.41 10.12 5.76
C VAL A 118 2.72 9.96 7.25
N GLU A 119 2.07 10.76 8.09
CA GLU A 119 2.28 10.74 9.55
C GLU A 119 1.80 9.43 10.18
N GLU A 120 0.59 8.98 9.85
CA GLU A 120 0.04 7.72 10.38
C GLU A 120 0.80 6.51 9.86
N LEU A 121 1.26 6.54 8.61
CA LEU A 121 2.12 5.49 8.05
C LEU A 121 3.43 5.36 8.84
N ALA A 122 4.06 6.50 9.17
CA ALA A 122 5.27 6.54 9.98
C ALA A 122 5.02 6.05 11.42
N LYS A 123 3.90 6.43 12.05
CA LYS A 123 3.49 5.94 13.38
C LYS A 123 3.26 4.43 13.39
N ALA A 124 2.69 3.89 12.32
CA ALA A 124 2.52 2.44 12.14
C ALA A 124 3.85 1.72 11.84
N THR A 125 4.95 2.45 11.68
CA THR A 125 6.29 1.94 11.33
C THR A 125 6.33 1.17 10.02
N PHE A 126 5.41 1.48 9.09
CA PHE A 126 5.44 0.87 7.77
C PHE A 126 6.57 1.46 6.91
N THR A 127 7.37 0.58 6.33
CA THR A 127 8.39 0.93 5.35
C THR A 127 7.75 1.05 3.98
N ALA A 128 7.87 2.21 3.35
CA ALA A 128 7.33 2.51 2.04
C ALA A 128 8.32 3.33 1.22
N LYS A 129 8.14 3.33 -0.10
CA LYS A 129 8.81 4.30 -0.97
C LYS A 129 8.25 5.70 -0.72
N GLU A 130 8.99 6.71 -1.16
CA GLU A 130 8.53 8.09 -1.15
C GLU A 130 7.18 8.22 -1.85
N LYS A 131 6.29 9.02 -1.26
CA LYS A 131 4.97 9.28 -1.84
C LYS A 131 5.16 10.00 -3.16
N GLN A 132 4.53 9.50 -4.21
CA GLN A 132 4.54 10.17 -5.51
C GLN A 132 3.26 10.98 -5.66
N ILE A 133 3.37 12.24 -6.08
CA ILE A 133 2.22 13.10 -6.36
C ILE A 133 2.11 13.28 -7.87
N LEU A 134 0.93 13.08 -8.43
CA LEU A 134 0.67 13.28 -9.85
C LEU A 134 0.86 14.76 -10.20
N SER A 135 1.68 15.03 -11.21
CA SER A 135 1.78 16.33 -11.86
C SER A 135 1.93 16.15 -13.37
N ILE A 136 1.95 17.26 -14.11
CA ILE A 136 2.19 17.22 -15.56
C ILE A 136 3.56 16.57 -15.87
N ASP A 137 4.56 16.87 -15.05
CA ASP A 137 5.94 16.38 -15.23
C ASP A 137 6.21 15.05 -14.49
N ASN A 138 5.31 14.65 -13.58
CA ASN A 138 5.45 13.44 -12.76
C ASN A 138 4.24 12.50 -12.92
N PRO A 139 4.24 11.66 -13.97
CA PRO A 139 3.22 10.63 -14.14
C PRO A 139 3.38 9.50 -13.11
N LEU A 140 2.27 8.89 -12.71
CA LEU A 140 2.27 7.81 -11.71
C LEU A 140 2.20 6.44 -12.41
N ALA A 141 3.10 5.53 -12.06
CA ALA A 141 3.04 4.14 -12.51
C ALA A 141 2.21 3.32 -11.51
N PHE A 142 1.02 2.89 -11.92
CA PHE A 142 0.09 2.14 -11.06
C PHE A 142 -0.38 0.87 -11.77
N ASN A 143 -0.13 -0.30 -11.17
CA ASN A 143 -0.60 -1.61 -11.64
C ASN A 143 -0.38 -1.88 -13.15
N GLY A 144 0.85 -1.64 -13.64
CA GLY A 144 1.18 -1.83 -15.05
C GLY A 144 0.53 -0.80 -16.00
N GLY A 145 -0.05 0.27 -15.47
CA GLY A 145 -0.48 1.45 -16.21
C GLY A 145 0.32 2.69 -15.83
N ILE A 146 0.14 3.76 -16.61
CA ILE A 146 0.70 5.09 -16.38
C ILE A 146 -0.46 6.07 -16.32
N VAL A 147 -0.63 6.70 -15.16
CA VAL A 147 -1.55 7.81 -14.93
C VAL A 147 -0.82 9.10 -15.26
N THR A 148 -1.36 9.87 -16.19
CA THR A 148 -0.79 11.15 -16.65
C THR A 148 -1.79 12.26 -16.43
N LEU A 149 -1.29 13.46 -16.08
CA LEU A 149 -2.07 14.69 -16.05
C LEU A 149 -1.70 15.53 -17.27
N THR A 150 -2.68 15.90 -18.07
CA THR A 150 -2.48 16.76 -19.24
C THR A 150 -2.57 18.24 -18.86
N ALA A 151 -2.01 19.12 -19.70
CA ALA A 151 -2.05 20.57 -19.47
C ALA A 151 -3.47 21.15 -19.46
N ASP A 152 -4.45 20.48 -20.10
CA ASP A 152 -5.87 20.83 -20.05
C ASP A 152 -6.61 20.23 -18.84
N GLY A 153 -5.89 19.65 -17.87
CA GLY A 153 -6.42 19.17 -16.60
C GLY A 153 -7.11 17.80 -16.68
N LYS A 154 -6.90 17.03 -17.75
CA LYS A 154 -7.45 15.67 -17.87
C LYS A 154 -6.48 14.66 -17.29
N MET A 155 -7.03 13.68 -16.59
CA MET A 155 -6.28 12.52 -16.12
C MET A 155 -6.50 11.36 -17.09
N ILE A 156 -5.41 10.77 -17.59
CA ILE A 156 -5.46 9.66 -18.54
C ILE A 156 -4.65 8.50 -17.98
N LEU A 157 -5.28 7.33 -17.87
CA LEU A 157 -4.63 6.05 -17.60
C LEU A 157 -4.36 5.32 -18.92
N LYS A 158 -3.10 5.00 -19.20
CA LYS A 158 -2.71 4.16 -20.33
C LYS A 158 -1.98 2.91 -19.85
N GLN A 159 -2.18 1.78 -20.52
CA GLN A 159 -1.39 0.58 -20.25
C GLN A 159 0.10 0.86 -20.53
N LYS A 160 0.98 0.36 -19.66
CA LYS A 160 2.41 0.35 -19.88
C LYS A 160 2.69 -0.67 -20.99
N GLY A 161 3.16 -0.19 -22.13
CA GLY A 161 3.51 -1.00 -23.31
C GLY A 161 4.64 -1.98 -23.04
#